data_AF-A0A285RKG9-F1
#
_entry.id   AF-A0A285RKG9-F1
#
_cell.length_a   1.000
_cell.length_b   1.000
_cell.length_c   1.000
_cell.angle_alpha   90.00
_cell.angle_beta   90.00
_cell.angle_gamma   90.00
#
_symmetry.space_group_name_H-M   'P 1'
#
loop_
_entity.id
_entity.type
_entity.pdbx_description
1 polymer ?
#
loop_
_entity_poly.entity_id
_entity_poly.type
_entity_poly.pdbx_seq_one_letter_code
_entity_poly.pdbx_strand_id
1 'polypeptide(L)'
;MTTRDGVPRAYRLRIPEVGGGRSETALAAEVLHFRIGCDAVTPWAGSAPLRRSQLSAQLLHELETALRDVFHDAPLGSQIIPVPEGSAEDMAGLRAGFRGRRGAALVIEGVAQAVGAGMHPQLGKAPDQLSPDLSRTLADKVLSEAKAAVFSAFGVLPGLQNPATTGPMVREAQRHLAQLVLQPIAMLMAEEATAKLGGMVSIDVVRPMQAFDAGGKARALSTMVAALAAAKEAGIEGATLQDALAFIDWADE
;
A
#
# COMPACT_ATOMS: atom_id res chain seq x y z
N MET A 1 27.39 12.83 11.40
CA MET A 1 26.84 13.25 12.70
C MET A 1 27.81 12.79 13.77
N THR A 2 28.05 13.62 14.78
CA THR A 2 28.86 13.25 15.95
C THR A 2 27.99 13.22 17.19
N THR A 3 28.10 12.16 17.98
CA THR A 3 27.32 11.95 19.21
C THR A 3 28.23 11.91 20.44
N ARG A 4 27.67 12.18 21.61
CA ARG A 4 28.28 11.94 22.93
C ARG A 4 27.21 11.32 23.81
N ASP A 5 27.50 10.17 24.43
CA ASP A 5 26.55 9.44 25.28
C ASP A 5 25.19 9.20 24.61
N GLY A 6 25.21 8.94 23.30
CA GLY A 6 24.00 8.73 22.49
C GLY A 6 23.26 10.00 22.04
N VAL A 7 23.73 11.19 22.44
CA VAL A 7 23.11 12.48 22.11
C VAL A 7 23.87 13.18 20.96
N PRO A 8 23.19 13.60 19.88
CA PRO A 8 23.81 14.36 18.79
C PRO A 8 24.39 15.70 19.23
N ARG A 9 25.59 16.04 18.77
CA ARG A 9 26.27 17.33 19.04
C ARG A 9 26.48 18.20 17.81
N ALA A 10 26.72 17.59 16.65
CA ALA A 10 26.88 18.28 15.39
C ALA A 10 26.44 17.43 14.21
N TYR A 11 25.92 18.12 13.21
CA TYR A 11 25.48 17.55 11.94
C TYR A 11 26.39 18.06 10.84
N ARG A 12 26.68 17.17 9.88
CA ARG A 12 27.44 17.53 8.69
C ARG A 12 26.57 17.22 7.49
N LEU A 13 26.11 18.25 6.81
CA LEU A 13 25.40 18.16 5.55
C LEU A 13 26.45 18.13 4.43
N ARG A 14 26.34 17.16 3.52
CA ARG A 14 27.15 17.10 2.29
C ARG A 14 26.20 17.16 1.11
N ILE A 15 26.38 18.15 0.26
CA ILE A 15 25.60 18.33 -0.95
C ILE A 15 26.53 18.02 -2.12
N PRO A 16 26.36 16.88 -2.80
CA PRO A 16 27.15 16.56 -3.98
C PRO A 16 26.72 17.47 -5.12
N GLU A 17 27.68 18.16 -5.73
CA GLU A 17 27.48 19.00 -6.91
C GLU A 17 28.49 18.60 -7.98
N VAL A 18 28.12 18.77 -9.26
CA VAL A 18 28.91 18.30 -10.42
C VAL A 18 30.33 18.88 -10.44
N GLY A 19 30.53 20.07 -9.87
CA GLY A 19 31.83 20.77 -9.80
C GLY A 19 32.64 20.56 -8.52
N GLY A 20 32.24 19.64 -7.65
CA GLY A 20 32.86 19.44 -6.33
C GLY A 20 31.88 19.82 -5.23
N GLY A 21 31.43 18.82 -4.46
CA GLY A 21 30.37 19.00 -3.47
C GLY A 21 30.75 19.96 -2.35
N ARG A 22 29.74 20.62 -1.79
CA ARG A 22 29.89 21.46 -0.59
C ARG A 22 29.58 20.66 0.67
N SER A 23 30.24 21.00 1.77
CA SER A 23 29.90 20.45 3.09
C SER A 23 29.75 21.54 4.12
N GLU A 24 28.61 21.55 4.80
CA GLU A 24 28.25 22.49 5.84
C GLU A 24 28.13 21.74 7.17
N THR A 25 28.64 22.32 8.25
CA THR A 25 28.54 21.75 9.60
C THR A 25 27.70 22.67 10.45
N ALA A 26 26.65 22.12 11.07
CA ALA A 26 25.74 22.82 11.96
C ALA A 26 25.77 22.18 13.34
N LEU A 27 25.63 23.00 14.39
CA LEU A 27 25.53 22.52 15.77
C LEU A 27 24.17 21.86 16.00
N ALA A 28 24.09 20.98 17.00
CA ALA A 28 22.83 20.27 17.29
C ALA A 28 21.69 21.20 17.72
N ALA A 29 21.98 22.40 18.24
CA ALA A 29 20.97 23.39 18.59
C ALA A 29 20.34 24.05 17.35
N GLU A 30 21.04 24.07 16.21
CA GLU A 30 20.60 24.75 14.98
C GLU A 30 19.77 23.82 14.06
N VAL A 31 19.74 22.52 14.37
CA VAL A 31 19.11 21.50 13.53
C VAL A 31 17.96 20.85 14.27
N LEU A 32 16.75 20.90 13.73
CA LEU A 32 15.63 20.09 14.22
C LEU A 32 15.85 18.64 13.79
N HIS A 33 15.98 17.72 14.76
CA HIS A 33 16.19 16.31 14.48
C HIS A 33 14.99 15.50 14.97
N PHE A 34 14.28 14.89 14.03
CA PHE A 34 13.14 14.03 14.34
C PHE A 34 13.51 12.57 14.14
N ARG A 35 13.08 11.72 15.08
CA ARG A 35 13.40 10.31 15.11
C ARG A 35 12.17 9.49 15.44
N ILE A 36 11.99 8.38 14.73
CA ILE A 36 10.89 7.42 14.92
C ILE A 36 11.45 6.01 14.87
N GLY A 37 10.88 5.08 15.65
CA GLY A 37 11.31 3.68 15.64
C GLY A 37 12.81 3.49 15.89
N CYS A 38 13.35 4.17 16.91
CA CYS A 38 14.77 4.09 17.25
C CYS A 38 15.08 2.74 17.91
N ASP A 39 16.29 2.24 17.68
CA ASP A 39 16.86 1.10 18.40
C ASP A 39 17.57 1.60 19.66
N ALA A 40 17.58 0.79 20.72
CA ALA A 40 18.31 1.05 21.96
C ALA A 40 19.83 1.16 21.71
N VAL A 41 20.35 0.45 20.71
CA VAL A 41 21.77 0.49 20.34
C VAL A 41 22.15 1.79 19.60
N THR A 42 21.22 2.37 18.85
CA THR A 42 21.43 3.63 18.11
C THR A 42 20.31 4.64 18.37
N PRO A 43 20.23 5.21 19.59
CA PRO A 43 19.13 6.10 19.97
C PRO A 43 19.10 7.40 19.16
N TRP A 44 20.22 7.76 18.52
CA TRP A 44 20.36 8.95 17.67
C TRP A 44 19.87 8.76 16.23
N ALA A 45 19.46 7.54 15.85
CA ALA A 45 19.03 7.23 14.49
C ALA A 45 17.63 6.61 14.51
N GLY A 46 16.68 7.27 13.86
CA GLY A 46 15.37 6.68 13.60
C GLY A 46 15.43 5.62 12.50
N SER A 47 14.45 4.72 12.51
CA SER A 47 14.22 3.76 11.42
C SER A 47 12.98 4.15 10.62
N ALA A 48 13.15 4.27 9.30
CA ALA A 48 12.04 4.51 8.38
C ALA A 48 11.01 3.36 8.45
N PRO A 49 9.71 3.64 8.33
CA PRO A 49 8.66 2.62 8.29
C PRO A 49 8.90 1.53 7.25
N LEU A 50 9.34 1.91 6.04
CA LEU A 50 9.66 0.98 4.97
C LEU A 50 10.79 -0.01 5.33
N ARG A 51 11.74 0.41 6.18
CA ARG A 51 12.81 -0.46 6.64
C ARG A 51 12.29 -1.59 7.54
N ARG A 52 11.16 -1.38 8.23
CA ARG A 52 10.50 -2.41 9.04
C ARG A 52 9.78 -3.47 8.18
N SER A 53 9.47 -3.16 6.92
CA SER A 53 8.82 -4.06 5.94
C SER A 53 9.71 -4.33 4.72
N GLN A 54 11.04 -4.29 4.90
CA GLN A 54 12.00 -4.36 3.80
C GLN A 54 11.87 -5.61 2.93
N LEU A 55 11.64 -6.78 3.53
CA LEU A 55 11.47 -8.03 2.78
C LEU A 55 10.20 -8.01 1.91
N SER A 56 9.09 -7.49 2.43
CA SER A 56 7.85 -7.34 1.67
C SER A 56 8.00 -6.32 0.54
N ALA A 57 8.70 -5.22 0.79
CA ALA A 57 8.98 -4.21 -0.24
C ALA A 57 9.89 -4.76 -1.35
N GLN A 58 10.91 -5.55 -1.00
CA GLN A 58 11.76 -6.21 -1.98
C GLN A 58 10.99 -7.25 -2.79
N LEU A 59 10.19 -8.09 -2.13
CA LEU A 59 9.35 -9.08 -2.81
C LEU A 59 8.39 -8.43 -3.81
N LEU A 60 7.78 -7.30 -3.43
CA LEU A 60 6.90 -6.54 -4.32
C LEU A 60 7.67 -6.02 -5.55
N HIS A 61 8.87 -5.47 -5.35
CA HIS A 61 9.71 -4.99 -6.45
C HIS A 61 10.12 -6.10 -7.42
N GLU A 62 10.56 -7.25 -6.91
CA GLU A 62 10.94 -8.41 -7.73
C GLU A 62 9.74 -8.94 -8.51
N LEU A 63 8.56 -9.01 -7.87
CA LEU A 63 7.34 -9.48 -8.52
C LEU A 63 6.86 -8.53 -9.62
N GLU A 64 6.86 -7.23 -9.37
CA GLU A 64 6.49 -6.22 -10.38
C GLU A 64 7.47 -6.21 -11.57
N THR A 65 8.75 -6.42 -11.30
CA THR A 65 9.78 -6.54 -12.34
C THR A 65 9.60 -7.81 -13.16
N ALA A 66 9.40 -8.95 -12.50
CA ALA A 66 9.13 -10.22 -13.18
C ALA A 66 7.85 -10.16 -14.01
N LEU A 67 6.78 -9.56 -13.49
CA LEU A 67 5.55 -9.36 -14.25
C LEU A 67 5.77 -8.46 -15.47
N ARG A 68 6.51 -7.35 -15.31
CA ARG A 68 6.88 -6.48 -16.44
C ARG A 68 7.62 -7.26 -17.53
N ASP A 69 8.62 -8.04 -17.15
CA ASP A 69 9.46 -8.80 -18.08
C ASP A 69 8.62 -9.87 -18.79
N VAL A 70 7.75 -10.59 -18.07
CA VAL A 70 6.79 -11.52 -18.68
C VAL A 70 5.83 -10.80 -19.63
N PHE A 71 5.31 -9.62 -19.27
CA PHE A 71 4.45 -8.83 -20.15
C PHE A 71 5.18 -8.30 -21.40
N HIS A 72 6.49 -8.11 -21.31
CA HIS A 72 7.33 -7.65 -22.41
C HIS A 72 7.70 -8.81 -23.35
N ASP A 73 8.22 -9.89 -22.80
CA ASP A 73 8.88 -10.96 -23.57
C ASP A 73 7.98 -12.15 -23.88
N ALA A 74 6.99 -12.44 -23.04
CA ALA A 74 6.17 -13.63 -23.21
C ALA A 74 5.24 -13.50 -24.44
N PRO A 75 5.03 -14.60 -25.18
CA PRO A 75 4.20 -14.59 -26.37
C PRO A 75 2.71 -14.71 -25.99
N LEU A 76 2.20 -13.67 -25.32
CA LEU A 76 0.85 -13.61 -24.78
C LEU A 76 -0.21 -13.70 -25.89
N GLY A 77 -1.19 -14.59 -25.69
CA GLY A 77 -2.27 -14.86 -26.63
C GLY A 77 -1.83 -15.53 -27.94
N SER A 78 -0.58 -15.97 -28.06
CA SER A 78 -0.12 -16.66 -29.27
C SER A 78 -0.43 -18.16 -29.23
N GLN A 79 -0.78 -18.68 -30.40
CA GLN A 79 -1.16 -20.08 -30.60
C GLN A 79 -0.35 -20.68 -31.74
N ILE A 80 0.10 -21.91 -31.56
CA ILE A 80 0.59 -22.74 -32.66
C ILE A 80 -0.58 -23.63 -33.08
N ILE A 81 -0.99 -23.51 -34.35
CA ILE A 81 -1.99 -24.40 -34.94
C ILE A 81 -1.23 -25.57 -35.57
N PRO A 82 -1.33 -26.79 -35.02
CA PRO A 82 -0.61 -27.93 -35.57
C PRO A 82 -1.24 -28.39 -36.89
N VAL A 83 -0.49 -28.31 -37.98
CA VAL A 83 -0.76 -29.05 -39.23
C VAL A 83 0.15 -30.28 -39.33
N PRO A 84 -0.12 -31.25 -40.22
CA PRO A 84 0.68 -32.48 -40.29
C PRO A 84 2.11 -32.19 -40.78
N GLU A 85 3.06 -32.77 -40.04
CA GLU A 85 4.51 -32.88 -40.27
C GLU A 85 5.32 -31.57 -40.31
N GLY A 86 5.96 -31.27 -39.17
CA GLY A 86 7.15 -30.42 -39.07
C GLY A 86 8.17 -31.12 -38.17
N SER A 87 9.45 -31.02 -38.51
CA SER A 87 10.53 -31.63 -37.73
C SER A 87 10.61 -31.01 -36.32
N ALA A 88 10.95 -31.79 -35.30
CA ALA A 88 11.02 -31.28 -33.92
C ALA A 88 12.04 -30.14 -33.73
N GLU A 89 13.03 -30.01 -34.62
CA GLU A 89 14.03 -28.93 -34.62
C GLU A 89 13.46 -27.57 -35.07
N ASP A 90 12.44 -27.54 -35.94
CA ASP A 90 11.81 -26.28 -36.39
C ASP A 90 11.05 -25.58 -35.25
N MET A 91 10.51 -26.35 -34.30
CA MET A 91 9.63 -25.83 -33.25
C MET A 91 10.34 -24.87 -32.27
N ALA A 92 11.64 -25.05 -32.02
CA ALA A 92 12.39 -24.17 -31.13
C ALA A 92 12.68 -22.80 -31.79
N GLY A 93 13.01 -22.78 -33.08
CA GLY A 93 13.18 -21.56 -33.86
C GLY A 93 11.87 -20.79 -34.03
N LEU A 94 10.76 -21.52 -34.25
CA LEU A 94 9.42 -20.94 -34.32
C LEU A 94 9.02 -20.30 -32.98
N ARG A 95 9.25 -20.97 -31.85
CA ARG A 95 9.01 -20.39 -30.51
C ARG A 95 9.83 -19.13 -30.24
N ALA A 96 11.09 -19.09 -30.69
CA ALA A 96 11.91 -17.88 -30.57
C ALA A 96 11.34 -16.69 -31.37
N GLY A 97 10.72 -16.96 -32.52
CA GLY A 97 10.06 -15.93 -33.35
C GLY A 97 8.82 -15.28 -32.73
N PHE A 98 8.27 -15.87 -31.65
CA PHE A 98 7.12 -15.34 -30.93
C PHE A 98 7.48 -14.42 -29.76
N ARG A 99 8.76 -14.33 -29.34
CA ARG A 99 9.16 -13.45 -28.23
C ARG A 99 8.77 -12.00 -28.54
N GLY A 100 8.01 -11.39 -27.65
CA GLY A 100 7.47 -10.02 -27.81
C GLY A 100 6.38 -9.83 -28.87
N ARG A 101 5.94 -10.89 -29.57
CA ARG A 101 4.82 -10.83 -30.54
C ARG A 101 3.52 -11.29 -29.87
N ARG A 102 2.51 -10.42 -29.87
CA ARG A 102 1.21 -10.65 -29.22
C ARG A 102 0.16 -11.12 -30.22
N GLY A 103 -0.65 -12.12 -29.83
CA GLY A 103 -1.78 -12.60 -30.64
C GLY A 103 -1.39 -13.17 -32.01
N ALA A 104 -0.10 -13.48 -32.22
CA ALA A 104 0.35 -14.08 -33.46
C ALA A 104 -0.09 -15.55 -33.48
N ALA A 105 -0.77 -15.95 -34.56
CA ALA A 105 -1.03 -17.33 -34.87
C ALA A 105 -0.08 -17.75 -35.98
N LEU A 106 0.71 -18.79 -35.75
CA LEU A 106 1.49 -19.41 -36.82
C LEU A 106 0.68 -20.55 -37.41
N VAL A 107 0.29 -20.39 -38.66
CA VAL A 107 -0.20 -21.47 -39.51
C VAL A 107 1.04 -22.03 -40.21
N ILE A 108 1.47 -23.21 -39.80
CA ILE A 108 2.47 -23.96 -40.56
C ILE A 108 1.72 -24.49 -41.80
N GLU A 109 2.25 -24.33 -43.01
CA GLU A 109 1.61 -24.85 -44.22
C GLU A 109 2.16 -26.24 -44.55
N GLY A 110 1.25 -27.19 -44.84
CA GLY A 110 1.56 -28.52 -45.34
C GLY A 110 0.69 -28.86 -46.55
N VAL A 111 1.32 -29.41 -47.59
CA VAL A 111 0.82 -29.58 -48.97
C VAL A 111 -0.52 -30.34 -49.02
N ALA A 112 -1.48 -29.82 -49.80
CA ALA A 112 -2.87 -30.25 -49.95
C ALA A 112 -3.13 -31.70 -50.44
N GLN A 113 -2.14 -32.59 -50.45
CA GLN A 113 -2.20 -33.89 -51.13
C GLN A 113 -2.84 -35.02 -50.29
N ALA A 114 -2.93 -34.88 -48.95
CA ALA A 114 -3.44 -35.94 -48.06
C ALA A 114 -4.97 -35.96 -47.89
N VAL A 115 -5.67 -34.84 -48.13
CA VAL A 115 -7.13 -34.74 -47.93
C VAL A 115 -7.91 -35.50 -49.01
N GLY A 116 -7.34 -35.65 -50.22
CA GLY A 116 -7.93 -36.44 -51.30
C GLY A 116 -7.96 -37.96 -51.05
N ALA A 117 -7.24 -38.45 -50.03
CA ALA A 117 -7.12 -39.88 -49.71
C ALA A 117 -7.96 -40.32 -48.47
N GLY A 118 -8.85 -39.47 -47.97
CA GLY A 118 -9.74 -39.79 -46.84
C GLY A 118 -9.07 -39.81 -45.46
N MET A 119 -7.81 -39.38 -45.38
CA MET A 119 -7.12 -39.19 -44.09
C MET A 119 -7.46 -37.80 -43.54
N HIS A 120 -8.00 -37.74 -42.32
CA HIS A 120 -8.24 -36.52 -41.56
C HIS A 120 -7.20 -36.35 -40.42
N PRO A 121 -5.92 -36.03 -40.71
CA PRO A 121 -4.87 -35.93 -39.71
C PRO A 121 -5.01 -34.76 -38.72
N GLN A 122 -6.05 -33.92 -38.89
CA GLN A 122 -6.42 -32.81 -38.00
C GLN A 122 -7.40 -33.23 -36.89
N LEU A 123 -8.02 -34.42 -36.98
CA LEU A 123 -8.97 -34.88 -35.96
C LEU A 123 -8.24 -35.09 -34.62
N GLY A 124 -8.58 -34.29 -33.62
CA GLY A 124 -8.07 -34.42 -32.25
C GLY A 124 -6.83 -33.58 -31.90
N LYS A 125 -6.28 -32.77 -32.83
CA LYS A 125 -5.18 -31.85 -32.52
C LYS A 125 -5.71 -30.48 -32.10
N ALA A 126 -5.51 -30.10 -30.84
CA ALA A 126 -5.86 -28.78 -30.34
C ALA A 126 -4.70 -27.77 -30.58
N PRO A 127 -5.00 -26.47 -30.76
CA PRO A 127 -3.97 -25.43 -30.80
C PRO A 127 -3.12 -25.44 -29.52
N ASP A 128 -1.79 -25.35 -29.67
CA ASP A 128 -0.87 -25.22 -28.54
C ASP A 128 -0.80 -23.75 -28.11
N GLN A 129 -1.27 -23.46 -26.89
CA GLN A 129 -1.28 -22.11 -26.33
C GLN A 129 0.09 -21.82 -25.69
N LEU A 130 0.83 -20.87 -26.26
CA LEU A 130 2.19 -20.53 -25.79
C LEU A 130 2.21 -19.51 -24.64
N SER A 131 1.04 -19.04 -24.19
CA SER A 131 0.94 -18.09 -23.08
C SER A 131 1.33 -18.77 -21.77
N PRO A 132 2.24 -18.19 -20.97
CA PRO A 132 2.53 -18.68 -19.63
C PRO A 132 1.27 -18.69 -18.77
N ASP A 133 1.01 -19.80 -18.08
CA ASP A 133 -0.09 -19.90 -17.12
C ASP A 133 0.31 -19.22 -15.79
N LEU A 134 -0.19 -18.01 -15.58
CA LEU A 134 0.05 -17.25 -14.36
C LEU A 134 -0.89 -17.65 -13.21
N SER A 135 -1.95 -18.43 -13.47
CA SER A 135 -2.97 -18.75 -12.45
C SER A 135 -2.40 -19.52 -11.24
N ARG A 136 -1.39 -20.36 -11.48
CA ARG A 136 -0.72 -21.18 -10.45
C ARG A 136 0.36 -20.44 -9.68
N THR A 137 0.76 -19.25 -10.12
CA THR A 137 1.85 -18.49 -9.52
C THR A 137 1.44 -17.76 -8.24
N LEU A 138 0.13 -17.65 -7.97
CA LEU A 138 -0.43 -16.86 -6.88
C LEU A 138 0.05 -15.40 -6.85
N ALA A 139 0.54 -14.88 -7.99
CA ALA A 139 1.14 -13.55 -8.09
C ALA A 139 0.21 -12.45 -7.58
N ASP A 140 -1.09 -12.53 -7.89
CA ASP A 140 -2.10 -11.57 -7.41
C ASP A 140 -2.20 -11.53 -5.88
N LYS A 141 -2.21 -12.72 -5.25
CA LYS A 141 -2.27 -12.84 -3.79
C LYS A 141 -1.00 -12.31 -3.13
N VAL A 142 0.16 -12.70 -3.65
CA VAL A 142 1.46 -12.24 -3.13
C VAL A 142 1.60 -10.72 -3.28
N LEU A 143 1.16 -10.15 -4.40
CA LEU A 143 1.18 -8.71 -4.64
C LEU A 143 0.28 -7.97 -3.65
N SER A 144 -0.95 -8.47 -3.44
CA SER A 144 -1.90 -7.90 -2.49
C SER A 144 -1.41 -7.96 -1.05
N GLU A 145 -0.85 -9.09 -0.62
CA GLU A 145 -0.34 -9.30 0.75
C GLU A 145 0.94 -8.50 1.01
N ALA A 146 1.88 -8.47 0.05
CA ALA A 146 3.11 -7.67 0.17
C ALA A 146 2.78 -6.17 0.26
N LYS A 147 1.84 -5.70 -0.56
CA LYS A 147 1.34 -4.32 -0.52
C LYS A 147 0.67 -4.00 0.83
N ALA A 148 -0.15 -4.90 1.36
CA ALA A 148 -0.80 -4.75 2.67
C ALA A 148 0.22 -4.69 3.83
N ALA A 149 1.29 -5.49 3.78
CA ALA A 149 2.36 -5.46 4.78
C ALA A 149 3.11 -4.12 4.77
N VAL A 150 3.40 -3.57 3.58
CA VAL A 150 4.00 -2.24 3.44
C VAL A 150 3.10 -1.16 4.03
N PHE A 151 1.81 -1.16 3.65
CA PHE A 151 0.84 -0.21 4.17
C PHE A 151 0.66 -0.26 5.69
N SER A 152 0.64 -1.47 6.25
CA SER A 152 0.56 -1.66 7.70
C SER A 152 1.78 -1.08 8.41
N ALA A 153 2.98 -1.11 7.80
CA ALA A 153 4.17 -0.48 8.38
C ALA A 153 4.07 1.05 8.46
N PHE A 154 3.32 1.68 7.54
CA PHE A 154 2.96 3.10 7.55
C PHE A 154 1.69 3.41 8.38
N GLY A 155 1.05 2.40 8.95
CA GLY A 155 -0.19 2.56 9.73
C GLY A 155 -1.45 2.71 8.90
N VAL A 156 -1.37 2.45 7.58
CA VAL A 156 -2.55 2.45 6.70
C VAL A 156 -3.31 1.15 6.92
N LEU A 157 -4.55 1.27 7.39
CA LEU A 157 -5.38 0.12 7.71
C LEU A 157 -5.82 -0.64 6.45
N PRO A 158 -5.92 -1.99 6.51
CA PRO A 158 -6.36 -2.81 5.37
C PRO A 158 -7.74 -2.40 4.83
N GLY A 159 -8.61 -1.89 5.71
CA GLY A 159 -9.92 -1.38 5.33
C GLY A 159 -9.87 -0.32 4.23
N LEU A 160 -8.85 0.54 4.17
CA LEU A 160 -8.73 1.57 3.13
C LEU A 160 -8.38 1.03 1.73
N GLN A 161 -7.92 -0.22 1.65
CA GLN A 161 -7.58 -0.87 0.38
C GLN A 161 -8.74 -1.68 -0.19
N ASN A 162 -9.81 -1.88 0.57
CA ASN A 162 -10.96 -2.63 0.10
C ASN A 162 -11.78 -1.77 -0.89
N PRO A 163 -11.99 -2.21 -2.14
CA PRO A 163 -12.80 -1.45 -3.10
C PRO A 163 -14.26 -1.27 -2.66
N ALA A 164 -14.77 -2.12 -1.75
CA ALA A 164 -16.11 -2.04 -1.18
C ALA A 164 -16.19 -1.17 0.09
N THR A 165 -15.21 -0.29 0.33
CA THR A 165 -15.17 0.54 1.54
C THR A 165 -16.27 1.59 1.54
N THR A 166 -16.86 1.82 2.71
CA THR A 166 -17.89 2.83 2.92
C THR A 166 -17.32 4.10 3.55
N GLY A 167 -17.95 5.25 3.31
CA GLY A 167 -17.54 6.53 3.89
C GLY A 167 -17.31 6.52 5.42
N PRO A 168 -18.18 5.88 6.23
CA PRO A 168 -17.92 5.71 7.67
C PRO A 168 -16.62 4.97 7.99
N MET A 169 -16.33 3.87 7.29
CA MET A 169 -15.10 3.11 7.49
C MET A 169 -13.85 3.93 7.13
N VAL A 170 -13.90 4.73 6.04
CA VAL A 170 -12.80 5.63 5.68
C VAL A 170 -12.50 6.63 6.78
N ARG A 171 -13.53 7.24 7.36
CA ARG A 171 -13.37 8.23 8.44
C ARG A 171 -12.74 7.61 9.69
N GLU A 172 -13.21 6.43 10.11
CA GLU A 172 -12.62 5.74 11.26
C GLU A 172 -11.17 5.30 10.99
N ALA A 173 -10.87 4.85 9.78
CA ALA A 173 -9.51 4.49 9.42
C ALA A 173 -8.57 5.69 9.41
N GLN A 174 -9.04 6.84 8.93
CA GLN A 174 -8.31 8.11 8.99
C GLN A 174 -8.13 8.58 10.44
N ARG A 175 -9.17 8.47 11.29
CA ARG A 175 -9.11 8.77 12.74
C ARG A 175 -8.05 7.93 13.43
N HIS A 176 -8.04 6.63 13.17
CA HIS A 176 -7.03 5.72 13.70
C HIS A 176 -5.61 6.11 13.27
N LEU A 177 -5.39 6.38 11.98
CA LEU A 177 -4.08 6.82 11.48
C LEU A 177 -3.63 8.14 12.13
N ALA A 178 -4.52 9.13 12.19
CA ALA A 178 -4.23 10.43 12.79
C ALA A 178 -3.87 10.29 14.28
N GLN A 179 -4.64 9.52 15.04
CA GLN A 179 -4.48 9.41 16.49
C GLN A 179 -3.31 8.51 16.90
N LEU A 180 -3.14 7.35 16.27
CA LEU A 180 -2.17 6.36 16.73
C LEU A 180 -0.81 6.45 16.05
N VAL A 181 -0.74 7.08 14.89
CA VAL A 181 0.50 7.11 14.10
C VAL A 181 1.01 8.53 13.94
N LEU A 182 0.16 9.45 13.46
CA LEU A 182 0.61 10.82 13.15
C LEU A 182 0.73 11.69 14.39
N GLN A 183 -0.24 11.66 15.32
CA GLN A 183 -0.24 12.52 16.50
C GLN A 183 0.97 12.26 17.42
N PRO A 184 1.39 11.01 17.70
CA PRO A 184 2.60 10.76 18.48
C PRO A 184 3.88 11.29 17.79
N ILE A 185 3.96 11.16 16.46
CA ILE A 185 5.09 11.72 15.70
C ILE A 185 5.08 13.25 15.77
N ALA A 186 3.90 13.87 15.63
CA ALA A 186 3.71 15.31 15.75
C ALA A 186 4.08 15.82 17.15
N MET A 187 3.77 15.07 18.21
CA MET A 187 4.18 15.38 19.58
C MET A 187 5.70 15.35 19.74
N LEU A 188 6.39 14.33 19.22
CA LEU A 188 7.86 14.29 19.23
C LEU A 188 8.48 15.46 18.46
N MET A 189 7.88 15.86 17.35
CA MET A 189 8.31 17.03 16.58
C MET A 189 8.10 18.33 17.38
N ALA A 190 6.96 18.46 18.05
CA ALA A 190 6.60 19.60 18.87
C ALA A 190 7.53 19.75 20.08
N GLU A 191 7.91 18.66 20.74
CA GLU A 191 8.88 18.64 21.85
C GLU A 191 10.25 19.18 21.40
N GLU A 192 10.79 18.64 20.30
CA GLU A 192 12.07 19.05 19.74
C GLU A 192 12.05 20.52 19.28
N ALA A 193 10.96 20.95 18.64
CA ALA A 193 10.77 22.33 18.21
C ALA A 193 10.66 23.29 19.41
N THR A 194 9.91 22.91 20.44
CA THR A 194 9.74 23.72 21.66
C THR A 194 11.07 23.89 22.37
N ALA A 195 11.88 22.83 22.47
CA ALA A 195 13.19 22.89 23.11
C ALA A 195 14.17 23.82 22.39
N LYS A 196 14.09 23.96 21.06
CA LYS A 196 15.07 24.71 20.25
C LYS A 196 14.62 26.11 19.83
N LEU A 197 13.33 26.31 19.58
CA LEU A 197 12.78 27.58 19.12
C LEU A 197 12.45 28.53 20.28
N GLY A 198 12.49 28.06 21.54
CA GLY A 198 12.30 28.88 22.73
C GLY A 198 10.84 29.30 22.99
N GLY A 199 9.88 28.79 22.22
CA GLY A 199 8.45 28.99 22.41
C GLY A 199 7.69 27.67 22.39
N MET A 200 6.53 27.61 23.05
CA MET A 200 5.68 26.41 23.06
C MET A 200 5.13 26.17 21.64
N VAL A 201 5.52 25.06 21.02
CA VAL A 201 5.02 24.62 19.72
C VAL A 201 4.05 23.47 19.93
N SER A 202 2.84 23.59 19.39
CA SER A 202 1.85 22.50 19.37
C SER A 202 1.50 22.14 17.94
N ILE A 203 1.56 20.85 17.60
CA ILE A 203 1.19 20.32 16.27
C ILE A 203 -0.01 19.38 16.46
N ASP A 204 -1.14 19.76 15.88
CA ASP A 204 -2.40 19.02 15.95
C ASP A 204 -2.76 18.49 14.54
N VAL A 205 -2.85 17.17 14.42
CA VAL A 205 -3.22 16.48 13.17
C VAL A 205 -4.65 15.92 13.19
N VAL A 206 -5.39 16.11 14.29
CA VAL A 206 -6.70 15.50 14.54
C VAL A 206 -7.85 16.50 14.37
N ARG A 207 -7.73 17.73 14.88
CA ARG A 207 -8.81 18.74 14.78
C ARG A 207 -9.32 19.00 13.37
N PRO A 208 -8.46 19.14 12.33
CA PRO A 208 -8.93 19.36 10.97
C PRO A 208 -9.87 18.26 10.44
N MET A 209 -9.71 17.02 10.93
CA MET A 209 -10.57 15.90 10.54
C MET A 209 -11.96 15.94 11.18
N GLN A 210 -12.11 16.51 12.37
CA GLN A 210 -13.41 16.61 13.05
C GLN A 210 -14.39 17.55 12.31
N ALA A 211 -13.89 18.48 11.50
CA ALA A 211 -14.72 19.34 10.65
C ALA A 211 -15.52 18.55 9.58
N PHE A 212 -15.05 17.36 9.19
CA PHE A 212 -15.74 16.50 8.21
C PHE A 212 -16.88 15.65 8.80
N ASP A 213 -17.07 15.64 10.12
CA ASP A 213 -18.08 14.82 10.81
C ASP A 213 -19.38 15.56 11.17
N ALA A 214 -19.63 16.74 10.58
CA ALA A 214 -20.89 17.47 10.78
C ALA A 214 -22.13 16.61 10.47
N GLY A 215 -22.04 15.71 9.47
CA GLY A 215 -23.11 14.79 9.10
C GLY A 215 -23.28 13.57 10.03
N GLY A 216 -22.25 13.19 10.78
CA GLY A 216 -22.36 12.20 11.86
C GLY A 216 -23.02 12.81 13.08
N LYS A 217 -22.57 14.00 13.48
CA LYS A 217 -23.17 14.79 14.57
C LYS A 217 -24.64 15.11 14.33
N ALA A 218 -25.03 15.48 13.11
CA ALA A 218 -26.43 15.73 12.76
C ALA A 218 -27.31 14.47 12.87
N ARG A 219 -26.79 13.30 12.48
CA ARG A 219 -27.50 12.02 12.63
C ARG A 219 -27.61 11.60 14.09
N ALA A 220 -26.53 11.72 14.86
CA ALA A 220 -26.54 11.45 16.30
C ALA A 220 -27.56 12.35 17.02
N LEU A 221 -27.59 13.64 16.70
CA LEU A 221 -28.58 14.58 17.24
C LEU A 221 -30.01 14.15 16.89
N SER A 222 -30.27 13.76 15.64
CA SER A 222 -31.59 13.27 15.21
C SER A 222 -32.00 11.99 15.96
N THR A 223 -31.08 11.06 16.20
CA THR A 223 -31.34 9.84 16.99
C THR A 223 -31.58 10.17 18.46
N MET A 224 -30.83 11.10 19.05
CA MET A 224 -31.05 11.55 20.43
C MET A 224 -32.43 12.20 20.59
N VAL A 225 -32.85 13.06 19.65
CA VAL A 225 -34.18 13.68 19.67
C VAL A 225 -35.29 12.63 19.55
N ALA A 226 -35.12 11.63 18.68
CA ALA A 226 -36.08 10.54 18.55
C ALA A 226 -36.16 9.68 19.82
N ALA A 227 -35.01 9.37 20.43
CA ALA A 227 -34.94 8.64 21.69
C ALA A 227 -35.59 9.40 22.85
N LEU A 228 -35.39 10.73 22.92
CA LEU A 228 -36.05 11.59 23.90
C LEU A 228 -37.57 11.64 23.72
N ALA A 229 -38.05 11.66 22.48
CA ALA A 229 -39.49 11.57 22.19
C ALA A 229 -40.08 10.24 22.66
N ALA A 230 -39.40 9.12 22.38
CA ALA A 230 -39.81 7.79 22.84
C ALA A 230 -39.75 7.64 24.37
N ALA A 231 -38.73 8.21 25.02
CA ALA A 231 -38.61 8.22 26.48
C ALA A 231 -39.77 9.00 27.14
N LYS A 232 -40.17 10.12 26.52
CA LYS A 232 -41.34 10.90 26.94
C LYS A 232 -42.64 10.11 26.79
N GLU A 233 -42.82 9.40 25.67
CA GLU A 233 -43.99 8.53 25.47
C GLU A 233 -44.04 7.36 26.47
N ALA A 234 -42.89 6.83 26.87
CA ALA A 234 -42.76 5.77 27.88
C ALA A 234 -42.87 6.28 29.33
N GLY A 235 -43.02 7.59 29.55
CA GLY A 235 -43.13 8.19 30.89
C GLY A 235 -41.83 8.20 31.69
N ILE A 236 -40.67 8.09 31.03
CA ILE A 236 -39.35 8.20 31.67
C ILE A 236 -39.01 9.69 31.79
N GLU A 237 -39.30 10.28 32.95
CA GLU A 237 -39.11 11.72 33.21
C GLU A 237 -38.15 12.01 34.38
N GLY A 238 -37.60 13.23 34.43
CA GLY A 238 -36.89 13.76 35.59
C GLY A 238 -35.52 13.12 35.85
N ALA A 239 -35.27 12.73 37.10
CA ALA A 239 -33.98 12.26 37.58
C ALA A 239 -33.46 11.03 36.83
N THR A 240 -34.34 10.09 36.44
CA THR A 240 -33.93 8.88 35.70
C THR A 240 -33.47 9.16 34.27
N LEU A 241 -33.99 10.21 33.63
CA LEU A 241 -33.51 10.64 32.31
C LEU A 241 -32.19 11.40 32.44
N GLN A 242 -32.05 12.23 33.48
CA GLN A 242 -30.80 12.93 33.78
C GLN A 242 -29.68 11.95 34.18
N ASP A 243 -29.97 10.92 34.95
CA ASP A 243 -29.02 9.86 35.30
C ASP A 243 -28.62 9.04 34.06
N ALA A 244 -29.56 8.75 33.15
CA ALA A 244 -29.25 8.07 31.89
C ALA A 244 -28.41 8.94 30.93
N LEU A 245 -28.70 10.24 30.87
CA LEU A 245 -27.92 11.20 30.06
C LEU A 245 -26.54 11.47 30.68
N ALA A 246 -26.43 11.53 32.02
CA ALA A 246 -25.17 11.67 32.74
C ALA A 246 -24.31 10.40 32.64
N PHE A 247 -24.92 9.21 32.59
CA PHE A 247 -24.22 7.97 32.29
C PHE A 247 -23.66 7.93 30.86
N ILE A 248 -24.33 8.60 29.91
CA ILE A 248 -23.87 8.77 28.53
C ILE A 248 -22.99 10.02 28.39
N ASP A 249 -22.84 10.85 29.43
CA ASP A 249 -22.00 12.03 29.33
C ASP A 249 -20.54 11.58 29.27
N TRP A 250 -19.93 11.86 28.12
CA TRP A 250 -18.50 11.72 27.85
C TRP A 250 -17.77 12.86 28.58
N ALA A 251 -18.06 13.02 29.86
CA ALA A 251 -17.42 13.96 30.74
C ALA A 251 -16.05 13.39 31.11
N ASP A 252 -15.07 13.78 30.29
CA ASP A 252 -13.64 13.73 30.53
C ASP A 252 -13.00 12.32 30.58
N GLU A 253 -12.86 11.70 29.41
CA GLU A 253 -11.63 10.99 29.02
C GLU A 253 -11.05 11.55 27.71
#